data_AF-A0A2R3MZK7-F1
#
_entry.id   AF-A0A2R3MZK7-F1
#
_cell.length_a   1.000
_cell.length_b   1.000
_cell.length_c   1.000
_cell.angle_alpha   90.00
_cell.angle_beta   90.00
_cell.angle_gamma   90.00
#
_symmetry.space_group_name_H-M   'P 1'
#
loop_
_entity.id
_entity.type
_entity.pdbx_description
1 polymer ?
#
loop_
_entity_poly.entity_id
_entity_poly.type
_entity_poly.pdbx_seq_one_letter_code
_entity_poly.pdbx_strand_id
1 'polypeptide(L)'
;MCRRSWKKSKKKKQRMLIWMEFLMNLPNEFKRLAMEFEKAVQGQQKELIVRYRKALEEARNLLRKQFDRYEKDGKLSDKSFPHSAKRKMLSAMDKLLSKLYENNKQQTEDFLMQVGMKAEKNTFHIVFQAANSNKKAVPFQIKLLGDDGKTLNAIQKPLNINEIVNEKMKGFHWAERLGKHRNDIIHSVNKTLSDGLAKGKTYKELSDSLKNELGTDVGKPMTIIRTEGARVYANTQQKTLDKFDKAGLAMVKTWRTVKDERVRGMKAIDKVSHIKMEGQTVGYKEDFTLPEGRKAKAPHLTGYAEHDINCRCFQAIDLEEERKGLSSGKYEADNSGQDGIITKIEDIDYNDREQIDKLFSDFAKESKDWDIEKAIVIAENNKAYYIDGISANVNITTIGVDNLKNAIVIHNHPPGSGVGDCFSEQDIQGLYQYQLKEMQLTCDLGRFKMSYKDQLSGSEVLEAYQEATFAYGDKARNKEIPEKLSDYRQYHIMNELKESIGITFEEVKE
;
A
#
# COMPACT_ATOMS: atom_id res chain seq x y z
N MET A 1 48.74 -1.32 18.00
CA MET A 1 47.57 -2.10 17.53
C MET A 1 46.20 -1.65 18.09
N CYS A 2 46.11 -0.97 19.24
CA CYS A 2 44.81 -0.64 19.89
C CYS A 2 43.89 0.37 19.15
N ARG A 3 44.39 1.34 18.38
CA ARG A 3 43.52 2.36 17.74
C ARG A 3 42.73 1.86 16.52
N ARG A 4 43.19 0.79 15.84
CA ARG A 4 42.48 0.17 14.69
C ARG A 4 41.33 -0.74 15.13
N SER A 5 41.46 -1.38 16.31
CA SER A 5 40.41 -2.23 16.91
C SER A 5 39.19 -1.39 17.33
N TRP A 6 39.41 -0.22 17.92
CA TRP A 6 38.34 0.67 18.40
C TRP A 6 37.50 1.29 17.27
N LYS A 7 38.13 1.67 16.13
CA LYS A 7 37.42 2.16 14.93
C LYS A 7 36.63 1.07 14.20
N LYS A 8 37.09 -0.18 14.21
CA LYS A 8 36.34 -1.34 13.66
C LYS A 8 35.13 -1.70 14.53
N SER A 9 35.26 -1.65 15.86
CA SER A 9 34.17 -1.88 16.80
C SER A 9 33.04 -0.83 16.69
N LYS A 10 33.38 0.46 16.57
CA LYS A 10 32.38 1.51 16.31
C LYS A 10 31.68 1.36 14.96
N LYS A 11 32.39 1.04 13.88
CA LYS A 11 31.78 0.77 12.56
C LYS A 11 30.90 -0.49 12.54
N LYS A 12 31.23 -1.51 13.34
CA LYS A 12 30.43 -2.75 13.47
C LYS A 12 29.16 -2.50 14.30
N LYS A 13 29.27 -1.77 15.42
CA LYS A 13 28.09 -1.29 16.18
C LYS A 13 27.20 -0.37 15.36
N GLN A 14 27.77 0.54 14.56
CA GLN A 14 27.01 1.46 13.74
C GLN A 14 26.35 0.76 12.53
N ARG A 15 27.00 -0.26 11.95
CA ARG A 15 26.37 -1.14 10.95
C ARG A 15 25.29 -2.04 11.54
N MET A 16 25.44 -2.49 12.78
CA MET A 16 24.46 -3.31 13.51
C MET A 16 23.25 -2.46 13.96
N LEU A 17 23.45 -1.19 14.33
CA LEU A 17 22.38 -0.22 14.54
C LEU A 17 21.62 0.10 13.23
N ILE A 18 22.33 0.25 12.11
CA ILE A 18 21.73 0.44 10.78
C ILE A 18 21.00 -0.83 10.29
N TRP A 19 21.46 -2.02 10.70
CA TRP A 19 20.81 -3.30 10.39
C TRP A 19 19.59 -3.59 11.29
N MET A 20 19.62 -3.17 12.56
CA MET A 20 18.45 -3.22 13.45
C MET A 20 17.39 -2.17 13.08
N GLU A 21 17.78 -1.07 12.43
CA GLU A 21 16.86 -0.12 11.77
C GLU A 21 16.23 -0.66 10.48
N PHE A 22 16.60 -1.86 10.03
CA PHE A 22 16.05 -2.54 8.86
C PHE A 22 14.94 -3.56 9.21
N LEU A 23 14.39 -3.46 10.43
CA LEU A 23 13.03 -3.89 10.72
C LEU A 23 12.08 -2.86 10.10
N MET A 24 10.99 -3.29 9.45
CA MET A 24 9.98 -2.43 8.83
C MET A 24 9.76 -1.12 9.59
N ASN A 25 10.26 -0.02 9.05
CA ASN A 25 10.08 1.30 9.63
C ASN A 25 8.77 1.86 9.08
N LEU A 26 7.69 1.74 9.86
CA LEU A 26 6.34 2.16 9.46
C LEU A 26 6.30 3.58 8.88
N PRO A 27 6.95 4.61 9.48
CA PRO A 27 7.07 5.92 8.87
C PRO A 27 7.67 5.94 7.45
N ASN A 28 8.66 5.08 7.15
CA ASN A 28 9.24 4.96 5.81
C ASN A 28 8.29 4.30 4.81
N GLU A 29 7.44 3.36 5.25
CA GLU A 29 6.39 2.79 4.41
C GLU A 29 5.35 3.84 4.02
N PHE A 30 4.92 4.69 4.95
CA PHE A 30 4.04 5.83 4.63
C PHE A 30 4.67 6.80 3.63
N LYS A 31 5.99 7.02 3.73
CA LYS A 31 6.74 7.81 2.74
C LYS A 31 6.75 7.13 1.36
N ARG A 32 6.94 5.81 1.30
CA ARG A 32 6.86 5.04 0.05
C ARG A 32 5.48 5.18 -0.60
N LEU A 33 4.40 4.98 0.17
CA LEU A 33 3.03 5.14 -0.33
C LEU A 33 2.75 6.56 -0.84
N ALA A 34 3.24 7.59 -0.15
CA ALA A 34 3.11 8.97 -0.61
C ALA A 34 3.86 9.21 -1.94
N MET A 35 5.03 8.62 -2.13
CA MET A 35 5.78 8.70 -3.39
C MET A 35 5.08 7.96 -4.54
N GLU A 36 4.45 6.82 -4.26
CA GLU A 36 3.63 6.09 -5.24
C GLU A 36 2.41 6.89 -5.66
N PHE A 37 1.71 7.52 -4.71
CA PHE A 37 0.61 8.43 -4.99
C PHE A 37 1.06 9.61 -5.88
N GLU A 38 2.19 10.25 -5.57
CA GLU A 38 2.74 11.33 -6.39
C GLU A 38 3.05 10.88 -7.82
N LYS A 39 3.61 9.68 -8.00
CA LYS A 39 3.85 9.09 -9.32
C LYS A 39 2.54 8.84 -10.07
N ALA A 40 1.51 8.33 -9.40
CA ALA A 40 0.20 8.08 -9.99
C ALA A 40 -0.46 9.38 -10.48
N VAL A 41 -0.43 10.45 -9.67
CA VAL A 41 -0.92 11.78 -10.07
C VAL A 41 -0.18 12.30 -11.31
N GLN A 42 1.16 12.19 -11.32
CA GLN A 42 1.95 12.62 -12.46
C GLN A 42 1.64 11.81 -13.74
N GLY A 43 1.43 10.50 -13.61
CA GLY A 43 0.97 9.64 -14.71
C GLY A 43 -0.35 10.13 -15.29
N GLN A 44 -1.35 10.34 -14.44
CA GLN A 44 -2.67 10.80 -14.85
C GLN A 44 -2.63 12.19 -15.51
N GLN A 45 -1.81 13.10 -14.99
CA GLN A 45 -1.62 14.43 -15.59
C GLN A 45 -0.95 14.34 -16.98
N LYS A 46 0.00 13.42 -17.19
CA LYS A 46 0.61 13.20 -18.51
C LYS A 46 -0.41 12.68 -19.52
N GLU A 47 -1.24 11.72 -19.12
CA GLU A 47 -2.31 11.20 -19.99
C GLU A 47 -3.32 12.27 -20.38
N LEU A 48 -3.68 13.14 -19.43
CA LEU A 48 -4.53 14.30 -19.69
C LEU A 48 -3.92 15.21 -20.77
N ILE A 49 -2.61 15.52 -20.70
CA ILE A 49 -1.92 16.30 -21.74
C ILE A 49 -2.03 15.61 -23.10
N VAL A 50 -1.84 14.29 -23.14
CA VAL A 50 -1.96 13.52 -24.39
C VAL A 50 -3.37 13.64 -24.98
N ARG A 51 -4.42 13.56 -24.15
CA ARG A 51 -5.81 13.75 -24.60
C ARG A 51 -6.05 15.16 -25.18
N TYR A 52 -5.54 16.20 -24.51
CA TYR A 52 -5.65 17.58 -25.00
C TYR A 52 -4.88 17.79 -26.31
N ARG A 53 -3.69 17.19 -26.46
CA ARG A 53 -2.91 17.25 -27.71
C ARG A 53 -3.67 16.62 -28.87
N LYS A 54 -4.30 15.46 -28.67
CA LYS A 54 -5.14 14.79 -29.67
C LYS A 54 -6.34 15.68 -30.06
N ALA A 55 -7.02 16.27 -29.07
CA ALA A 55 -8.13 17.19 -29.34
C ALA A 55 -7.69 18.44 -30.12
N LEU A 56 -6.52 19.01 -29.81
CA LEU A 56 -5.96 20.14 -30.57
C LEU A 56 -5.66 19.75 -32.03
N GLU A 57 -5.12 18.56 -32.27
CA GLU A 57 -4.85 18.07 -33.61
C GLU A 57 -6.14 17.86 -34.42
N GLU A 58 -7.15 17.24 -33.81
CA GLU A 58 -8.48 17.07 -34.42
C GLU A 58 -9.14 18.43 -34.73
N ALA A 59 -9.06 19.40 -33.81
CA ALA A 59 -9.56 20.75 -34.04
C ALA A 59 -8.82 21.44 -35.20
N ARG A 60 -7.50 21.34 -35.27
CA ARG A 60 -6.70 21.87 -36.38
C ARG A 60 -7.08 21.26 -37.71
N ASN A 61 -7.41 19.97 -37.74
CA ASN A 61 -7.86 19.28 -38.94
C ASN A 61 -9.25 19.73 -39.37
N LEU A 62 -10.18 19.94 -38.43
CA LEU A 62 -11.50 20.52 -38.71
C LEU A 62 -11.38 21.92 -39.33
N LEU A 63 -10.47 22.74 -38.80
CA LEU A 63 -10.19 24.08 -39.31
C LEU A 63 -9.55 24.04 -40.71
N ARG A 64 -8.52 23.20 -40.89
CA ARG A 64 -7.80 23.04 -42.17
C ARG A 64 -8.75 22.68 -43.30
N LYS A 65 -9.66 21.72 -43.07
CA LYS A 65 -10.69 21.33 -44.04
C LYS A 65 -11.57 22.48 -44.54
N GLN A 66 -11.77 23.54 -43.73
CA GLN A 66 -12.51 24.72 -44.16
C GLN A 66 -11.63 25.67 -44.96
N PHE A 67 -10.38 25.90 -44.51
CA PHE A 67 -9.41 26.71 -45.25
C PHE A 67 -9.14 26.15 -46.64
N ASP A 68 -8.88 24.84 -46.77
CA ASP A 68 -8.65 24.18 -48.06
C ASP A 68 -9.80 24.39 -49.08
N ARG A 69 -11.03 24.68 -48.61
CA ARG A 69 -12.22 24.84 -49.47
C ARG A 69 -12.64 26.29 -49.73
N TYR A 70 -12.46 27.16 -48.74
CA TYR A 70 -13.11 28.47 -48.71
C TYR A 70 -12.12 29.64 -48.53
N GLU A 71 -10.83 29.35 -48.38
CA GLU A 71 -9.78 30.35 -48.29
C GLU A 71 -9.64 31.15 -49.60
N LYS A 72 -9.43 32.45 -49.46
CA LYS A 72 -8.95 33.33 -50.53
C LYS A 72 -7.86 34.22 -49.95
N ASP A 73 -6.73 34.35 -50.65
CA ASP A 73 -5.59 35.20 -50.25
C ASP A 73 -5.08 34.94 -48.82
N GLY A 74 -4.98 33.68 -48.39
CA GLY A 74 -4.50 33.34 -47.05
C GLY A 74 -5.57 33.40 -45.95
N LYS A 75 -6.79 33.84 -46.27
CA LYS A 75 -7.81 34.22 -45.29
C LYS A 75 -9.17 33.58 -45.56
N LEU A 76 -9.88 33.28 -44.48
CA LEU A 76 -11.28 32.88 -44.51
C LEU A 76 -12.13 34.09 -44.12
N SER A 77 -12.93 34.63 -45.04
CA SER A 77 -13.82 35.77 -44.78
C SER A 77 -15.27 35.31 -44.66
N ASP A 78 -16.12 36.04 -43.93
CA ASP A 78 -17.56 35.72 -43.84
C ASP A 78 -18.26 35.75 -45.23
N LYS A 79 -17.68 36.42 -46.24
CA LYS A 79 -18.17 36.39 -47.63
C LYS A 79 -17.82 35.10 -48.36
N SER A 80 -16.64 34.52 -48.12
CA SER A 80 -16.17 33.29 -48.76
C SER A 80 -16.53 32.03 -47.97
N PHE A 81 -16.89 32.16 -46.70
CA PHE A 81 -17.22 31.05 -45.81
C PHE A 81 -18.73 30.91 -45.61
N PRO A 82 -19.40 29.90 -46.21
CA PRO A 82 -20.84 29.75 -46.11
C PRO A 82 -21.31 29.59 -44.66
N HIS A 83 -22.38 30.28 -44.27
CA HIS A 83 -22.94 30.20 -42.92
C HIS A 83 -23.29 28.76 -42.49
N SER A 84 -23.73 27.91 -43.43
CA SER A 84 -23.97 26.49 -43.17
C SER A 84 -22.70 25.71 -42.87
N ALA A 85 -21.58 26.01 -43.55
CA ALA A 85 -20.27 25.40 -43.30
C ALA A 85 -19.69 25.87 -41.95
N LYS A 86 -19.81 27.17 -41.64
CA LYS A 86 -19.44 27.75 -40.33
C LYS A 86 -20.15 27.05 -39.18
N ARG A 87 -21.47 26.92 -39.25
CA ARG A 87 -22.26 26.22 -38.23
C ARG A 87 -21.86 24.74 -38.09
N LYS A 88 -21.62 24.04 -39.19
CA LYS A 88 -21.16 22.63 -39.16
C LYS A 88 -19.80 22.49 -38.50
N MET A 89 -18.84 23.38 -38.80
CA MET A 89 -17.52 23.39 -38.17
C MET A 89 -17.63 23.64 -36.67
N LEU A 90 -18.35 24.68 -36.25
CA LEU A 90 -18.53 25.00 -34.82
C LEU A 90 -19.24 23.86 -34.06
N SER A 91 -20.24 23.23 -34.66
CA SER A 91 -20.88 22.05 -34.07
C SER A 91 -19.94 20.85 -33.96
N ALA A 92 -19.04 20.65 -34.93
CA ALA A 92 -18.02 19.60 -34.84
C ALA A 92 -16.99 19.89 -33.74
N MET A 93 -16.59 21.15 -33.56
CA MET A 93 -15.72 21.58 -32.45
C MET A 93 -16.39 21.34 -31.10
N ASP A 94 -17.66 21.73 -30.96
CA ASP A 94 -18.45 21.52 -29.75
C ASP A 94 -18.53 20.03 -29.36
N LYS A 95 -18.80 19.15 -30.34
CA LYS A 95 -18.80 17.70 -30.13
C LYS A 95 -17.43 17.15 -29.72
N LEU A 96 -16.36 17.63 -30.36
CA LEU A 96 -14.99 17.25 -30.05
C LEU A 96 -14.62 17.60 -28.61
N LEU A 97 -14.89 18.85 -28.21
CA LEU A 97 -14.64 19.32 -26.85
C LEU A 97 -15.51 18.58 -25.83
N SER A 98 -16.80 18.38 -26.12
CA SER A 98 -17.69 17.61 -25.26
C SER A 98 -17.15 16.20 -25.02
N LYS A 99 -16.69 15.50 -26.07
CA LYS A 99 -16.07 14.17 -25.96
C LYS A 99 -14.79 14.19 -25.14
N LEU A 100 -13.93 15.20 -25.31
CA LEU A 100 -12.73 15.38 -24.49
C LEU A 100 -13.09 15.46 -23.01
N TYR A 101 -14.12 16.22 -22.64
CA TYR A 101 -14.53 16.37 -21.24
C TYR A 101 -15.20 15.13 -20.66
N GLU A 102 -16.07 14.45 -21.39
CA GLU A 102 -16.66 13.20 -20.90
C GLU A 102 -15.56 12.15 -20.65
N ASN A 103 -14.59 12.05 -21.56
CA ASN A 103 -13.42 11.19 -21.35
C ASN A 103 -12.61 11.62 -20.12
N ASN A 104 -12.38 12.92 -19.93
CA ASN A 104 -11.63 13.43 -18.78
C ASN A 104 -12.38 13.20 -17.46
N LYS A 105 -13.71 13.32 -17.46
CA LYS A 105 -14.56 13.05 -16.29
C LYS A 105 -14.46 11.59 -15.90
N GLN A 106 -14.69 10.66 -16.83
CA GLN A 106 -14.61 9.22 -16.57
C GLN A 106 -13.23 8.83 -16.05
N GLN A 107 -12.16 9.27 -16.73
CA GLN A 107 -10.79 8.94 -16.34
C GLN A 107 -10.39 9.57 -15.00
N THR A 108 -10.99 10.70 -14.62
CA THR A 108 -10.79 11.28 -13.28
C THR A 108 -11.49 10.42 -12.23
N GLU A 109 -12.72 9.98 -12.50
CA GLU A 109 -13.47 9.08 -11.61
C GLU A 109 -12.73 7.77 -11.37
N ASP A 110 -12.30 7.11 -12.44
CA ASP A 110 -11.53 5.86 -12.40
C ASP A 110 -10.26 6.03 -11.57
N PHE A 111 -9.53 7.14 -11.79
CA PHE A 111 -8.33 7.48 -11.04
C PHE A 111 -8.62 7.68 -9.55
N LEU A 112 -9.67 8.43 -9.18
CA LEU A 112 -10.04 8.67 -7.79
C LEU A 112 -10.44 7.37 -7.08
N MET A 113 -11.19 6.50 -7.75
CA MET A 113 -11.55 5.18 -7.23
C MET A 113 -10.31 4.31 -6.98
N GLN A 114 -9.39 4.26 -7.95
CA GLN A 114 -8.13 3.52 -7.81
C GLN A 114 -7.26 4.06 -6.67
N VAL A 115 -7.16 5.38 -6.53
CA VAL A 115 -6.43 6.02 -5.43
C VAL A 115 -7.04 5.62 -4.08
N GLY A 116 -8.37 5.68 -3.95
CA GLY A 116 -9.05 5.27 -2.73
C GLY A 116 -8.82 3.79 -2.40
N MET A 117 -9.04 2.89 -3.35
CA MET A 117 -8.84 1.45 -3.16
C MET A 117 -7.40 1.11 -2.76
N LYS A 118 -6.40 1.70 -3.44
CA LYS A 118 -4.98 1.49 -3.10
C LYS A 118 -4.63 2.08 -1.74
N ALA A 119 -5.16 3.27 -1.40
CA ALA A 119 -4.92 3.90 -0.12
C ALA A 119 -5.46 3.04 1.04
N GLU A 120 -6.67 2.49 0.91
CA GLU A 120 -7.24 1.60 1.92
C GLU A 120 -6.39 0.32 2.07
N LYS A 121 -6.19 -0.40 0.95
CA LYS A 121 -5.46 -1.68 0.94
C LYS A 121 -4.06 -1.53 1.52
N ASN A 122 -3.28 -0.57 1.01
CA ASN A 122 -1.88 -0.43 1.38
C ASN A 122 -1.73 0.09 2.81
N THR A 123 -2.57 1.04 3.24
CA THR A 123 -2.54 1.54 4.63
C THR A 123 -2.90 0.42 5.59
N PHE A 124 -3.97 -0.34 5.31
CA PHE A 124 -4.35 -1.49 6.13
C PHE A 124 -3.19 -2.47 6.25
N HIS A 125 -2.59 -2.86 5.12
CA HIS A 125 -1.52 -3.85 5.09
C HIS A 125 -0.30 -3.41 5.93
N ILE A 126 0.25 -2.22 5.68
CA ILE A 126 1.46 -1.79 6.38
C ILE A 126 1.22 -1.58 7.88
N VAL A 127 0.04 -1.10 8.27
CA VAL A 127 -0.30 -0.86 9.68
C VAL A 127 -0.57 -2.19 10.39
N PHE A 128 -1.31 -3.11 9.76
CA PHE A 128 -1.58 -4.43 10.32
C PHE A 128 -0.28 -5.23 10.50
N GLN A 129 0.59 -5.22 9.48
CA GLN A 129 1.89 -5.89 9.54
C GLN A 129 2.80 -5.28 10.62
N ALA A 130 2.85 -3.95 10.72
CA ALA A 130 3.59 -3.28 11.80
C ALA A 130 3.00 -3.59 13.18
N ALA A 131 1.67 -3.65 13.30
CA ALA A 131 1.02 -3.99 14.55
C ALA A 131 1.30 -5.44 14.97
N ASN A 132 1.37 -6.40 14.04
CA ASN A 132 1.67 -7.80 14.36
C ASN A 132 3.15 -8.06 14.73
N SER A 133 4.07 -7.29 14.14
CA SER A 133 5.51 -7.49 14.34
C SER A 133 6.11 -6.63 15.45
N ASN A 134 5.34 -5.71 16.05
CA ASN A 134 5.86 -4.73 17.00
C ASN A 134 5.35 -4.97 18.42
N LYS A 135 6.29 -5.10 19.36
CA LYS A 135 6.00 -5.27 20.80
C LYS A 135 5.15 -4.14 21.38
N LYS A 136 5.17 -2.93 20.80
CA LYS A 136 4.34 -1.80 21.22
C LYS A 136 2.84 -2.02 20.99
N ALA A 137 2.47 -2.96 20.11
CA ALA A 137 1.08 -3.26 19.77
C ALA A 137 0.53 -4.51 20.49
N VAL A 138 1.26 -5.09 21.46
CA VAL A 138 0.81 -6.27 22.23
C VAL A 138 -0.61 -6.10 22.81
N PRO A 139 -1.00 -4.97 23.43
CA PRO A 139 -2.37 -4.81 23.94
C PRO A 139 -3.44 -4.91 22.84
N PHE A 140 -3.14 -4.38 21.65
CA PHE A 140 -4.01 -4.49 20.49
C PHE A 140 -4.10 -5.93 19.97
N GLN A 141 -2.98 -6.65 19.92
CA GLN A 141 -2.94 -8.06 19.52
C GLN A 141 -3.75 -8.95 20.49
N ILE A 142 -3.57 -8.76 21.81
CA ILE A 142 -4.35 -9.46 22.83
C ILE A 142 -5.84 -9.23 22.63
N LYS A 143 -6.25 -7.98 22.36
CA LYS A 143 -7.67 -7.67 22.10
C LYS A 143 -8.19 -8.31 20.82
N LEU A 144 -7.39 -8.38 19.77
CA LEU A 144 -7.78 -9.06 18.52
C LEU A 144 -8.00 -10.56 18.72
N LEU A 145 -7.15 -11.22 19.53
CA LEU A 145 -7.25 -12.64 19.81
C LEU A 145 -8.30 -12.97 20.88
N GLY A 146 -8.53 -12.05 21.82
CA GLY A 146 -9.42 -12.24 22.96
C GLY A 146 -10.89 -11.97 22.68
N ASP A 147 -11.26 -11.58 21.45
CA ASP A 147 -12.65 -11.52 21.04
C ASP A 147 -13.02 -12.62 20.05
N ASP A 148 -14.31 -12.84 19.87
CA ASP A 148 -14.89 -13.79 18.91
C ASP A 148 -14.74 -13.33 17.44
N GLY A 149 -13.60 -12.70 17.10
CA GLY A 149 -13.29 -12.11 15.80
C GLY A 149 -14.00 -10.77 15.54
N LYS A 150 -14.71 -10.20 16.51
CA LYS A 150 -15.46 -8.94 16.35
C LYS A 150 -14.56 -7.76 15.94
N THR A 151 -13.42 -7.57 16.61
CA THR A 151 -12.51 -6.47 16.34
C THR A 151 -11.85 -6.66 14.98
N LEU A 152 -11.39 -7.88 14.66
CA LEU A 152 -10.81 -8.17 13.36
C LEU A 152 -11.81 -7.90 12.22
N ASN A 153 -13.04 -8.39 12.35
CA ASN A 153 -14.13 -8.14 11.40
C ASN A 153 -14.42 -6.64 11.24
N ALA A 154 -14.39 -5.86 12.33
CA ALA A 154 -14.62 -4.43 12.30
C ALA A 154 -13.50 -3.67 11.56
N ILE A 155 -12.24 -4.08 11.69
CA ILE A 155 -11.11 -3.47 10.97
C ILE A 155 -11.13 -3.88 9.48
N GLN A 156 -11.41 -5.15 9.19
CA GLN A 156 -11.45 -5.69 7.82
C GLN A 156 -12.64 -5.20 7.00
N LYS A 157 -13.73 -4.76 7.64
CA LYS A 157 -14.90 -4.23 6.95
C LYS A 157 -14.51 -3.16 5.92
N PRO A 158 -14.73 -3.35 4.62
CA PRO A 158 -14.25 -2.43 3.60
C PRO A 158 -14.91 -1.06 3.68
N LEU A 159 -14.16 -0.02 3.33
CA LEU A 159 -14.69 1.34 3.21
C LEU A 159 -15.55 1.48 1.96
N ASN A 160 -16.55 2.36 2.04
CA ASN A 160 -17.30 2.81 0.87
C ASN A 160 -16.48 3.87 0.11
N ILE A 161 -15.56 3.43 -0.74
CA ILE A 161 -14.68 4.33 -1.50
C ILE A 161 -15.49 5.28 -2.39
N ASN A 162 -16.58 4.80 -2.98
CA ASN A 162 -17.44 5.62 -3.83
C ASN A 162 -18.03 6.82 -3.07
N GLU A 163 -18.43 6.63 -1.81
CA GLU A 163 -18.90 7.71 -0.95
C GLU A 163 -17.80 8.73 -0.64
N ILE A 164 -16.57 8.26 -0.38
CA ILE A 164 -15.40 9.14 -0.13
C ILE A 164 -15.07 9.98 -1.37
N VAL A 165 -15.10 9.35 -2.56
CA VAL A 165 -14.85 10.01 -3.84
C VAL A 165 -15.90 11.09 -4.10
N ASN A 166 -17.17 10.80 -3.84
CA ASN A 166 -18.27 11.71 -4.14
C ASN A 166 -18.66 12.66 -2.99
N GLU A 167 -17.87 12.68 -1.91
CA GLU A 167 -18.03 13.63 -0.83
C GLU A 167 -17.81 15.08 -1.32
N LYS A 168 -18.72 15.99 -0.96
CA LYS A 168 -18.66 17.39 -1.39
C LYS A 168 -17.55 18.14 -0.65
N MET A 169 -16.76 18.92 -1.39
CA MET A 169 -15.82 19.88 -0.81
C MET A 169 -16.42 21.28 -0.89
N LYS A 170 -16.65 21.93 0.26
CA LYS A 170 -17.26 23.27 0.36
C LYS A 170 -18.56 23.41 -0.44
N GLY A 171 -19.39 22.37 -0.41
CA GLY A 171 -20.69 22.34 -1.08
C GLY A 171 -20.67 21.93 -2.56
N PHE A 172 -19.50 21.75 -3.18
CA PHE A 172 -19.38 21.37 -4.59
C PHE A 172 -18.72 20.01 -4.80
N HIS A 173 -19.29 19.24 -5.72
CA HIS A 173 -18.76 17.98 -6.21
C HIS A 173 -17.64 18.21 -7.23
N TRP A 174 -16.66 17.29 -7.30
CA TRP A 174 -15.56 17.40 -8.27
C TRP A 174 -16.07 17.39 -9.72
N ALA A 175 -17.09 16.57 -10.00
CA ALA A 175 -17.71 16.48 -11.33
C ALA A 175 -18.43 17.78 -11.73
N GLU A 176 -19.03 18.50 -10.77
CA GLU A 176 -19.66 19.80 -11.03
C GLU A 176 -18.62 20.86 -11.41
N ARG A 177 -17.46 20.86 -10.73
CA ARG A 177 -16.34 21.75 -11.06
C ARG A 177 -15.80 21.47 -12.46
N LEU A 178 -15.59 20.20 -12.82
CA LEU A 178 -15.19 19.82 -14.18
C LEU A 178 -16.24 20.21 -15.22
N GLY A 179 -17.53 20.00 -14.93
CA GLY A 179 -18.64 20.34 -15.83
C GLY A 179 -18.76 21.85 -16.09
N LYS A 180 -18.54 22.69 -15.07
CA LYS A 180 -18.48 24.14 -15.27
C LYS A 180 -17.33 24.54 -16.19
N HIS A 181 -16.15 23.97 -15.98
CA HIS A 181 -14.98 24.23 -16.82
C HIS A 181 -15.19 23.81 -18.29
N ARG A 182 -15.90 22.70 -18.53
CA ARG A 182 -16.32 22.30 -19.88
C ARG A 182 -17.07 23.41 -20.61
N ASN A 183 -18.10 23.97 -19.97
CA ASN A 183 -18.91 25.00 -20.60
C ASN A 183 -18.10 26.27 -20.91
N ASP A 184 -17.18 26.64 -20.01
CA ASP A 184 -16.31 27.82 -20.17
C ASP A 184 -15.39 27.69 -21.40
N ILE A 185 -14.70 26.56 -21.58
CA ILE A 185 -13.78 26.40 -22.72
C ILE A 185 -14.51 26.25 -24.04
N ILE A 186 -15.65 25.56 -24.08
CA ILE A 186 -16.47 25.42 -25.29
C ILE A 186 -16.89 26.81 -25.77
N HIS A 187 -17.34 27.65 -24.83
CA HIS A 187 -17.68 29.03 -25.13
C HIS A 187 -16.45 29.82 -25.61
N SER A 188 -15.31 29.72 -24.92
CA SER A 188 -14.08 30.43 -25.28
C SER A 188 -13.56 30.07 -26.67
N VAL A 189 -13.52 28.78 -27.00
CA VAL A 189 -13.09 28.28 -28.31
C VAL A 189 -14.04 28.76 -29.41
N ASN A 190 -15.35 28.62 -29.21
CA ASN A 190 -16.34 29.06 -30.20
C ASN A 190 -16.28 30.57 -30.45
N LYS A 191 -16.08 31.36 -29.39
CA LYS A 191 -15.88 32.81 -29.49
C LYS A 191 -14.59 33.15 -30.24
N THR A 192 -13.47 32.53 -29.86
CA THR A 192 -12.16 32.73 -30.49
C THR A 192 -12.18 32.43 -31.99
N LEU A 193 -12.83 31.33 -32.38
CA LEU A 193 -13.00 30.98 -33.79
C LEU A 193 -13.91 31.98 -34.50
N SER A 194 -15.05 32.33 -33.92
CA SER A 194 -16.00 33.26 -34.54
C SER A 194 -15.40 34.65 -34.75
N ASP A 195 -14.70 35.19 -33.74
CA ASP A 195 -14.03 36.49 -33.80
C ASP A 195 -12.86 36.48 -34.79
N GLY A 196 -12.09 35.39 -34.82
CA GLY A 196 -10.97 35.27 -35.73
C GLY A 196 -11.41 35.19 -37.19
N LEU A 197 -12.52 34.49 -37.47
CA LEU A 197 -13.14 34.46 -38.79
C LEU A 197 -13.68 35.84 -39.21
N ALA A 198 -14.38 36.54 -38.31
CA ALA A 198 -14.89 37.88 -38.58
C ALA A 198 -13.76 38.89 -38.89
N LYS A 199 -12.59 38.71 -38.28
CA LYS A 199 -11.38 39.52 -38.49
C LYS A 199 -10.52 39.05 -39.67
N GLY A 200 -10.90 37.98 -40.37
CA GLY A 200 -10.13 37.43 -41.49
C GLY A 200 -8.75 36.92 -41.08
N LYS A 201 -8.63 36.26 -39.92
CA LYS A 201 -7.39 35.62 -39.48
C LYS A 201 -6.99 34.47 -40.41
N THR A 202 -5.70 34.26 -40.54
CA THR A 202 -5.11 33.13 -41.27
C THR A 202 -5.29 31.81 -40.51
N TYR A 203 -5.09 30.69 -41.21
CA TYR A 203 -5.08 29.36 -40.58
C TYR A 203 -4.09 29.28 -39.42
N LYS A 204 -2.88 29.83 -39.60
CA LYS A 204 -1.83 29.81 -38.58
C LYS A 204 -2.26 30.54 -37.32
N GLU A 205 -2.78 31.75 -37.45
CA GLU A 205 -3.21 32.55 -36.29
C GLU A 205 -4.37 31.91 -35.52
N LEU A 206 -5.33 31.28 -36.21
CA LEU A 206 -6.41 30.54 -35.57
C LEU A 206 -5.92 29.24 -34.92
N SER A 207 -5.01 28.51 -35.57
CA SER A 207 -4.36 27.31 -35.03
C SER A 207 -3.55 27.61 -33.76
N ASP A 208 -2.87 28.75 -33.73
CA ASP A 208 -2.13 29.22 -32.55
C ASP A 208 -3.08 29.69 -31.44
N SER A 209 -4.18 30.35 -31.79
CA SER A 209 -5.24 30.71 -30.84
C SER A 209 -5.84 29.45 -30.18
N LEU A 210 -6.17 28.41 -30.96
CA LEU A 210 -6.66 27.13 -30.43
C LEU A 210 -5.65 26.44 -29.51
N LYS A 211 -4.37 26.46 -29.89
CA LYS A 211 -3.29 25.91 -29.06
C LYS A 211 -3.20 26.62 -27.71
N ASN A 212 -3.34 27.94 -27.70
CA ASN A 212 -3.28 28.75 -26.49
C ASN A 212 -4.50 28.50 -25.58
N GLU A 213 -5.71 28.46 -26.15
CA GLU A 213 -6.95 28.18 -25.40
C GLU A 213 -6.89 26.80 -24.72
N LEU A 214 -6.62 25.74 -25.50
CA LEU A 214 -6.55 24.37 -24.97
C LEU A 214 -5.34 24.14 -24.07
N GLY A 215 -4.21 24.78 -24.37
CA GLY A 215 -3.00 24.71 -23.55
C GLY A 215 -3.15 25.41 -22.21
N THR A 216 -3.97 26.45 -22.13
CA THR A 216 -4.29 27.12 -20.86
C THR A 216 -5.31 26.32 -20.05
N ASP A 217 -6.31 25.77 -20.73
CA ASP A 217 -7.41 25.04 -20.09
C ASP A 217 -6.94 23.79 -19.32
N VAL A 218 -5.97 23.03 -19.88
CA VAL A 218 -5.48 21.77 -19.28
C VAL A 218 -5.00 21.92 -17.82
N GLY A 219 -4.57 23.11 -17.40
CA GLY A 219 -4.09 23.36 -16.04
C GLY A 219 -5.18 23.20 -14.97
N LYS A 220 -6.44 23.50 -15.29
CA LYS A 220 -7.55 23.40 -14.31
C LYS A 220 -7.89 21.94 -14.00
N PRO A 221 -8.15 21.04 -14.98
CA PRO A 221 -8.39 19.64 -14.69
C PRO A 221 -7.20 18.96 -13.99
N MET A 222 -5.95 19.32 -14.33
CA MET A 222 -4.77 18.83 -13.59
C MET A 222 -4.80 19.18 -12.11
N THR A 223 -5.21 20.41 -11.80
CA THR A 223 -5.34 20.89 -10.42
C THR A 223 -6.45 20.15 -9.67
N ILE A 224 -7.57 19.89 -10.34
CA ILE A 224 -8.68 19.10 -9.79
C ILE A 224 -8.22 17.67 -9.49
N ILE A 225 -7.62 16.99 -10.47
CA ILE A 225 -7.10 15.62 -10.31
C ILE A 225 -6.15 15.52 -9.12
N ARG A 226 -5.21 16.47 -9.00
CA ARG A 226 -4.24 16.49 -7.89
C ARG A 226 -4.92 16.74 -6.55
N THR A 227 -5.81 17.73 -6.48
CA THR A 227 -6.44 18.14 -5.22
C THR A 227 -7.42 17.08 -4.73
N GLU A 228 -8.27 16.55 -5.62
CA GLU A 228 -9.22 15.50 -5.27
C GLU A 228 -8.55 14.16 -5.04
N GLY A 229 -7.53 13.81 -5.84
CA GLY A 229 -6.75 12.60 -5.61
C GLY A 229 -6.11 12.62 -4.22
N ALA A 230 -5.55 13.76 -3.82
CA ALA A 230 -4.90 13.86 -2.53
C ALA A 230 -5.90 13.90 -1.36
N ARG A 231 -7.07 14.53 -1.55
CA ARG A 231 -8.18 14.47 -0.59
C ARG A 231 -8.65 13.03 -0.39
N VAL A 232 -8.95 12.31 -1.48
CA VAL A 232 -9.40 10.92 -1.42
C VAL A 232 -8.35 10.04 -0.76
N TYR A 233 -7.08 10.17 -1.17
CA TYR A 233 -5.96 9.45 -0.55
C TYR A 233 -5.88 9.68 0.96
N ALA A 234 -5.85 10.94 1.39
CA ALA A 234 -5.72 11.29 2.81
C ALA A 234 -6.95 10.92 3.63
N ASN A 235 -8.16 11.13 3.11
CA ASN A 235 -9.42 10.79 3.79
C ASN A 235 -9.56 9.27 3.94
N THR A 236 -9.28 8.50 2.88
CA THR A 236 -9.29 7.04 2.97
C THR A 236 -8.25 6.54 3.97
N GLN A 237 -7.03 7.06 3.93
CA GLN A 237 -5.99 6.71 4.90
C GLN A 237 -6.43 7.00 6.34
N GLN A 238 -7.01 8.19 6.61
CA GLN A 238 -7.58 8.53 7.91
C GLN A 238 -8.69 7.57 8.34
N LYS A 239 -9.66 7.28 7.46
CA LYS A 239 -10.75 6.33 7.78
C LYS A 239 -10.24 4.91 8.04
N THR A 240 -9.20 4.46 7.35
CA THR A 240 -8.55 3.17 7.61
C THR A 240 -7.85 3.19 8.98
N LEU A 241 -7.06 4.22 9.27
CA LEU A 241 -6.37 4.37 10.56
C LEU A 241 -7.36 4.50 11.73
N ASP A 242 -8.50 5.15 11.54
CA ASP A 242 -9.57 5.26 12.53
C ASP A 242 -10.12 3.88 12.94
N LYS A 243 -10.09 2.89 12.05
CA LYS A 243 -10.48 1.51 12.41
C LYS A 243 -9.47 0.89 13.38
N PHE A 244 -8.17 1.10 13.15
CA PHE A 244 -7.11 0.61 14.04
C PHE A 244 -7.13 1.32 15.40
N ASP A 245 -7.32 2.65 15.42
CA ASP A 245 -7.45 3.41 16.66
C ASP A 245 -8.66 2.95 17.49
N LYS A 246 -9.83 2.76 16.87
CA LYS A 246 -11.03 2.20 17.53
C LYS A 246 -10.81 0.79 18.04
N ALA A 247 -10.03 0.00 17.32
CA ALA A 247 -9.62 -1.31 17.76
C ALA A 247 -8.62 -1.27 18.91
N GLY A 248 -8.04 -0.13 19.24
CA GLY A 248 -7.15 0.06 20.40
C GLY A 248 -5.67 0.08 20.06
N LEU A 249 -5.30 0.20 18.78
CA LEU A 249 -3.91 0.39 18.39
C LEU A 249 -3.46 1.81 18.73
N ALA A 250 -2.51 1.95 19.66
CA ALA A 250 -1.93 3.23 20.04
C ALA A 250 -0.97 3.73 18.95
N MET A 251 -1.24 4.92 18.44
CA MET A 251 -0.52 5.50 17.30
C MET A 251 -0.17 6.97 17.54
N VAL A 252 0.92 7.41 16.92
CA VAL A 252 1.26 8.82 16.75
C VAL A 252 1.33 9.14 15.26
N LYS A 253 1.12 10.41 14.92
CA LYS A 253 1.20 10.87 13.53
C LYS A 253 2.18 12.03 13.41
N THR A 254 3.00 11.95 12.37
CA THR A 254 4.00 12.96 12.02
C THR A 254 3.65 13.61 10.70
N TRP A 255 3.65 14.94 10.65
CA TRP A 255 3.52 15.69 9.40
C TRP A 255 4.84 15.64 8.62
N ARG A 256 4.78 15.16 7.38
CA ARG A 256 5.94 15.04 6.49
C ARG A 256 5.67 15.75 5.18
N THR A 257 6.74 16.14 4.53
CA THR A 257 6.76 16.76 3.20
C THR A 257 7.57 15.89 2.26
N VAL A 258 7.29 15.96 0.96
CA VAL A 258 8.14 15.31 -0.06
C VAL A 258 9.50 16.00 -0.24
N LYS A 259 9.76 17.09 0.48
CA LYS A 259 11.04 17.84 0.52
C LYS A 259 11.54 18.31 -0.85
N ASP A 260 10.64 18.71 -1.74
CA ASP A 260 11.01 19.34 -3.00
C ASP A 260 10.75 20.86 -3.01
N GLU A 261 11.26 21.52 -4.05
CA GLU A 261 11.16 22.98 -4.28
C GLU A 261 9.72 23.53 -4.38
N ARG A 262 8.72 22.65 -4.49
CA ARG A 262 7.29 23.03 -4.59
C ARG A 262 6.57 22.93 -3.26
N VAL A 263 7.24 22.43 -2.21
CA VAL A 263 6.71 22.50 -0.85
C VAL A 263 6.63 23.97 -0.43
N ARG A 264 5.46 24.36 0.10
CA ARG A 264 5.17 25.77 0.42
C ARG A 264 5.97 26.28 1.60
N GLY A 265 6.40 27.54 1.51
CA GLY A 265 7.23 28.22 2.50
C GLY A 265 8.67 28.42 2.02
N MET A 266 9.00 28.00 0.80
CA MET A 266 10.32 28.25 0.18
C MET A 266 10.35 29.56 -0.61
N LYS A 267 9.18 30.09 -1.00
CA LYS A 267 9.07 31.28 -1.86
C LYS A 267 8.42 32.43 -1.12
N ALA A 268 8.86 33.66 -1.38
CA ALA A 268 8.27 34.86 -0.78
C ALA A 268 6.79 35.06 -1.12
N ILE A 269 6.31 34.46 -2.22
CA ILE A 269 4.90 34.50 -2.65
C ILE A 269 3.99 33.51 -1.88
N ASP A 270 4.57 32.59 -1.11
CA ASP A 270 3.79 31.55 -0.43
C ASP A 270 3.05 32.13 0.77
N LYS A 271 1.71 32.05 0.74
CA LYS A 271 0.84 32.54 1.82
C LYS A 271 0.90 31.73 3.11
N VAL A 272 1.40 30.49 3.02
CA VAL A 272 1.43 29.51 4.11
C VAL A 272 2.75 28.75 4.06
N SER A 273 3.23 28.30 5.23
CA SER A 273 4.55 27.66 5.34
C SER A 273 4.43 26.21 5.83
N HIS A 274 4.39 25.27 4.89
CA HIS A 274 4.32 23.83 5.18
C HIS A 274 5.67 23.23 5.60
N ILE A 275 6.79 23.86 5.25
CA ILE A 275 8.12 23.44 5.72
C ILE A 275 8.21 23.44 7.25
N LYS A 276 7.56 24.42 7.90
CA LYS A 276 7.50 24.51 9.37
C LYS A 276 6.74 23.35 10.01
N MET A 277 5.94 22.62 9.23
CA MET A 277 5.23 21.43 9.69
C MET A 277 6.07 20.15 9.57
N GLU A 278 7.16 20.15 8.81
CA GLU A 278 8.01 18.96 8.64
C GLU A 278 8.50 18.43 9.99
N GLY A 279 8.17 17.18 10.28
CA GLY A 279 8.59 16.48 11.49
C GLY A 279 7.74 16.77 12.74
N GLN A 280 6.72 17.63 12.66
CA GLN A 280 5.81 17.84 13.78
C GLN A 280 5.05 16.55 14.07
N THR A 281 5.11 16.08 15.32
CA THR A 281 4.47 14.84 15.78
C THR A 281 3.41 15.19 16.81
N VAL A 282 2.23 14.59 16.67
CA VAL A 282 1.11 14.71 17.62
C VAL A 282 0.52 13.32 17.89
N GLY A 283 -0.24 13.16 18.98
CA GLY A 283 -1.00 11.94 19.20
C GLY A 283 -1.97 11.69 18.04
N TYR A 284 -2.30 10.44 17.71
CA TYR A 284 -3.14 10.14 16.55
C TYR A 284 -4.48 10.91 16.54
N LYS A 285 -5.12 11.01 17.71
CA LYS A 285 -6.39 11.72 17.93
C LYS A 285 -6.26 13.24 17.97
N GLU A 286 -5.06 13.78 18.12
CA GLU A 286 -4.82 15.21 18.24
C GLU A 286 -4.75 15.88 16.86
N ASP A 287 -5.16 17.14 16.77
CA ASP A 287 -5.00 17.92 15.54
C ASP A 287 -3.61 18.57 15.47
N PHE A 288 -3.06 18.63 14.26
CA PHE A 288 -1.90 19.48 13.99
C PHE A 288 -2.26 20.96 14.15
N THR A 289 -1.31 21.76 14.62
CA THR A 289 -1.44 23.22 14.67
C THR A 289 -0.57 23.85 13.61
N LEU A 290 -1.21 24.43 12.60
CA LEU A 290 -0.52 25.12 11.51
C LEU A 290 0.09 26.44 12.03
N PRO A 291 1.11 27.02 11.36
CA PRO A 291 1.82 28.21 11.85
C PRO A 291 0.93 29.42 12.13
N GLU A 292 -0.18 29.54 11.40
CA GLU A 292 -1.20 30.59 11.56
C GLU A 292 -2.29 30.24 12.59
N GLY A 293 -2.12 29.16 13.36
CA GLY A 293 -3.00 28.74 14.45
C GLY A 293 -4.17 27.84 14.05
N ARG A 294 -4.37 27.59 12.75
CA ARG A 294 -5.42 26.68 12.26
C ARG A 294 -5.15 25.23 12.65
N LYS A 295 -6.21 24.48 12.89
CA LYS A 295 -6.16 23.05 13.23
C LYS A 295 -6.46 22.19 12.02
N ALA A 296 -5.75 21.06 11.90
CA ALA A 296 -5.98 20.11 10.83
C ALA A 296 -5.69 18.68 11.30
N LYS A 297 -6.55 17.73 10.90
CA LYS A 297 -6.37 16.31 11.23
C LYS A 297 -5.14 15.70 10.54
N ALA A 298 -4.92 16.09 9.29
CA ALA A 298 -3.83 15.62 8.44
C ALA A 298 -3.63 16.58 7.24
N PRO A 299 -2.49 16.47 6.52
CA PRO A 299 -2.34 17.09 5.21
C PRO A 299 -3.52 16.79 4.27
N HIS A 300 -3.85 17.73 3.39
CA HIS A 300 -4.97 17.64 2.44
C HIS A 300 -6.39 17.66 3.03
N LEU A 301 -6.50 17.67 4.36
CA LEU A 301 -7.77 17.67 5.10
C LEU A 301 -7.86 18.91 6.01
N THR A 302 -7.28 20.04 5.58
CA THR A 302 -7.34 21.27 6.37
C THR A 302 -8.66 22.02 6.17
N GLY A 303 -9.29 21.86 4.99
CA GLY A 303 -10.49 22.61 4.61
C GLY A 303 -10.19 24.00 4.02
N TYR A 304 -8.92 24.37 3.88
CA TYR A 304 -8.48 25.67 3.40
C TYR A 304 -7.71 25.53 2.07
N ALA A 305 -8.16 26.27 1.05
CA ALA A 305 -7.68 26.11 -0.31
C ALA A 305 -6.17 26.38 -0.44
N GLU A 306 -5.68 27.38 0.29
CA GLU A 306 -4.28 27.77 0.39
C GLU A 306 -3.38 26.69 0.99
N HIS A 307 -3.93 25.76 1.78
CA HIS A 307 -3.21 24.60 2.30
C HIS A 307 -3.39 23.35 1.45
N ASP A 308 -4.59 23.09 0.91
CA ASP A 308 -4.89 21.78 0.32
C ASP A 308 -4.51 21.69 -1.18
N ILE A 309 -4.78 22.72 -1.97
CA ILE A 309 -4.64 22.67 -3.44
C ILE A 309 -3.18 22.46 -3.84
N ASN A 310 -2.84 21.46 -4.63
CA ASN A 310 -1.45 21.17 -5.00
C ASN A 310 -0.47 20.92 -3.82
N CYS A 311 -0.99 20.69 -2.61
CA CYS A 311 -0.15 20.27 -1.47
C CYS A 311 0.64 19.01 -1.83
N ARG A 312 1.81 18.84 -1.21
CA ARG A 312 2.69 17.67 -1.39
C ARG A 312 3.13 17.08 -0.05
N CYS A 313 2.35 17.33 0.99
CA CYS A 313 2.62 16.85 2.33
C CYS A 313 1.87 15.55 2.56
N PHE A 314 2.38 14.69 3.43
CA PHE A 314 1.74 13.43 3.81
C PHE A 314 1.90 13.23 5.31
N GLN A 315 1.05 12.39 5.88
CA GLN A 315 1.23 11.96 7.26
C GLN A 315 1.99 10.63 7.27
N ALA A 316 2.88 10.48 8.24
CA ALA A 316 3.53 9.22 8.56
C ALA A 316 3.04 8.78 9.95
N ILE A 317 2.69 7.50 10.07
CA ILE A 317 2.24 6.92 11.33
C ILE A 317 3.38 6.13 11.95
N ASP A 318 3.45 6.18 13.27
CA ASP A 318 4.27 5.29 14.08
C ASP A 318 3.44 4.76 15.25
N LEU A 319 3.89 3.67 15.86
CA LEU A 319 3.22 3.10 17.02
C LEU A 319 3.69 3.81 18.29
N GLU A 320 2.73 4.20 19.13
CA GLU A 320 3.05 4.94 20.36
C GLU A 320 3.81 4.04 21.35
N GLU A 321 4.78 4.60 22.06
CA GLU A 321 5.33 3.94 23.26
C GLU A 321 4.28 3.99 24.36
N GLU A 322 4.12 2.89 25.08
CA GLU A 322 3.15 2.76 26.16
C GLU A 322 3.19 3.99 27.10
N ARG A 323 2.24 4.93 26.93
CA ARG A 323 2.01 5.97 27.92
C ARG A 323 1.36 5.27 29.10
N LYS A 324 2.16 4.95 30.13
CA LYS A 324 1.63 4.73 31.48
C LYS A 324 0.86 5.98 31.89
N GLY A 325 -0.46 5.90 31.77
CA GLY A 325 -1.39 6.99 32.05
C GLY A 325 -2.74 6.46 32.52
N LEU A 326 -2.77 6.05 33.79
CA LEU A 326 -3.92 6.03 34.71
C LEU A 326 -5.28 5.51 34.20
N SER A 327 -5.57 4.24 34.49
CA SER A 327 -6.86 3.84 35.05
C SER A 327 -6.63 2.71 36.06
N SER A 328 -7.15 2.92 37.27
CA SER A 328 -7.08 2.00 38.40
C SER A 328 -7.92 0.75 38.14
N GLY A 329 -7.25 -0.39 38.00
CA GLY A 329 -7.87 -1.70 38.09
C GLY A 329 -6.77 -2.73 38.32
N LYS A 330 -6.69 -3.23 39.56
CA LYS A 330 -5.84 -4.39 39.86
C LYS A 330 -6.28 -5.54 38.95
N TYR A 331 -5.41 -6.00 38.08
CA TYR A 331 -5.44 -7.36 37.57
C TYR A 331 -4.18 -8.04 38.09
N GLU A 332 -4.39 -9.08 38.88
CA GLU A 332 -3.33 -9.98 39.29
C GLU A 332 -2.90 -10.78 38.05
N ALA A 333 -1.59 -10.96 37.91
CA ALA A 333 -0.98 -11.64 36.78
C ALA A 333 -1.31 -13.14 36.86
N ASP A 334 -2.18 -13.59 35.96
CA ASP A 334 -2.24 -14.96 35.49
C ASP A 334 -1.23 -15.09 34.33
N ASN A 335 -0.29 -16.03 34.45
CA ASN A 335 0.77 -16.28 33.47
C ASN A 335 0.38 -17.31 32.38
N SER A 336 -0.90 -17.59 32.18
CA SER A 336 -1.38 -18.38 31.04
C SER A 336 -1.60 -17.50 29.81
N GLY A 337 -0.91 -17.80 28.70
CA GLY A 337 -1.07 -17.09 27.41
C GLY A 337 0.16 -16.37 26.85
N GLN A 338 1.37 -16.64 27.34
CA GLN A 338 2.60 -16.17 26.68
C GLN A 338 2.96 -17.10 25.51
N ASP A 339 3.08 -16.56 24.29
CA ASP A 339 3.61 -17.27 23.13
C ASP A 339 5.15 -17.25 23.15
N GLY A 340 5.79 -18.38 22.85
CA GLY A 340 7.24 -18.51 22.81
C GLY A 340 7.87 -18.81 24.17
N ILE A 341 7.17 -19.54 25.03
CA ILE A 341 7.72 -19.98 26.33
C ILE A 341 8.68 -21.13 26.08
N ILE A 342 9.96 -20.93 26.39
CA ILE A 342 10.92 -22.04 26.41
C ILE A 342 10.61 -22.89 27.64
N THR A 343 10.04 -24.08 27.43
CA THR A 343 9.66 -25.00 28.50
C THR A 343 10.80 -25.91 28.91
N LYS A 344 11.72 -26.20 27.97
CA LYS A 344 12.82 -27.13 28.19
C LYS A 344 14.00 -26.81 27.26
N ILE A 345 15.22 -27.02 27.75
CA ILE A 345 16.45 -26.97 26.95
C ILE A 345 17.25 -28.24 27.23
N GLU A 346 17.62 -28.98 26.19
CA GLU A 346 18.42 -30.21 26.31
C GLU A 346 19.68 -30.15 25.44
N ASP A 347 20.68 -30.94 25.81
CA ASP A 347 21.84 -31.22 24.97
C ASP A 347 21.48 -32.23 23.89
N ILE A 348 21.88 -31.96 22.65
CA ILE A 348 21.68 -32.83 21.49
C ILE A 348 22.85 -32.66 20.51
N ASP A 349 23.30 -33.72 19.85
CA ASP A 349 24.30 -33.56 18.79
C ASP A 349 23.61 -33.02 17.52
N TYR A 350 23.93 -31.78 17.15
CA TYR A 350 23.35 -31.12 15.97
C TYR A 350 23.58 -31.91 14.66
N ASN A 351 24.61 -32.76 14.61
CA ASN A 351 24.94 -33.55 13.42
C ASN A 351 24.36 -34.97 13.45
N ASP A 352 23.83 -35.44 14.57
CA ASP A 352 23.20 -36.76 14.68
C ASP A 352 21.77 -36.73 14.13
N ARG A 353 21.65 -37.00 12.82
CA ARG A 353 20.35 -37.00 12.14
C ARG A 353 19.41 -38.09 12.64
N GLU A 354 19.92 -39.25 13.08
CA GLU A 354 19.08 -40.32 13.62
C GLU A 354 18.47 -39.90 14.96
N GLN A 355 19.24 -39.25 15.82
CA GLN A 355 18.76 -38.70 17.09
C GLN A 355 17.71 -37.61 16.87
N ILE A 356 17.96 -36.68 15.95
CA ILE A 356 17.03 -35.58 15.62
C ILE A 356 15.74 -36.14 15.01
N ASP A 357 15.83 -37.07 14.07
CA ASP A 357 14.65 -37.67 13.41
C ASP A 357 13.79 -38.43 14.42
N LYS A 358 14.41 -39.19 15.34
CA LYS A 358 13.69 -39.85 16.44
C LYS A 358 12.96 -38.83 17.32
N LEU A 359 13.64 -37.77 17.74
CA LEU A 359 13.04 -36.71 18.56
C LEU A 359 11.84 -36.06 17.87
N PHE A 360 11.95 -35.75 16.58
CA PHE A 360 10.87 -35.14 15.82
C PHE A 360 9.72 -36.13 15.57
N SER A 361 9.99 -37.43 15.44
CA SER A 361 8.96 -38.47 15.35
C SER A 361 8.20 -38.63 16.66
N ASP A 362 8.87 -38.53 17.80
CA ASP A 362 8.24 -38.56 19.11
C ASP A 362 7.38 -37.29 19.31
N PHE A 363 7.91 -36.11 18.96
CA PHE A 363 7.14 -34.85 18.95
C PHE A 363 5.86 -34.94 18.11
N ALA A 364 5.96 -35.48 16.89
CA ALA A 364 4.80 -35.62 15.99
C ALA A 364 3.72 -36.58 16.51
N LYS A 365 4.11 -37.61 17.28
CA LYS A 365 3.16 -38.52 17.93
C LYS A 365 2.45 -37.84 19.10
N GLU A 366 3.19 -37.10 19.92
CA GLU A 366 2.66 -36.41 21.09
C GLU A 366 1.77 -35.23 20.71
N SER A 367 2.06 -34.55 19.59
CA SER A 367 1.35 -33.34 19.17
C SER A 367 -0.09 -33.54 18.72
N LYS A 368 -0.52 -34.80 18.51
CA LYS A 368 -1.86 -35.13 17.99
C LYS A 368 -2.98 -34.69 18.91
N ASP A 369 -2.72 -34.51 20.20
CA ASP A 369 -3.72 -34.14 21.20
C ASP A 369 -3.53 -32.71 21.75
N TRP A 370 -2.59 -31.93 21.18
CA TRP A 370 -2.33 -30.58 21.66
C TRP A 370 -3.29 -29.57 21.05
N ASP A 371 -3.79 -28.67 21.90
CA ASP A 371 -4.64 -27.53 21.55
C ASP A 371 -3.84 -26.25 21.24
N ILE A 372 -2.51 -26.32 21.39
CA ILE A 372 -1.55 -25.25 21.09
C ILE A 372 -0.46 -25.71 20.13
N GLU A 373 0.06 -24.77 19.34
CA GLU A 373 1.29 -24.98 18.61
C GLU A 373 2.47 -25.04 19.58
N LYS A 374 3.37 -25.96 19.31
CA LYS A 374 4.65 -26.10 19.96
C LYS A 374 5.72 -26.24 18.89
N ALA A 375 6.96 -25.99 19.27
CA ALA A 375 8.10 -26.20 18.41
C ALA A 375 9.28 -26.80 19.15
N ILE A 376 10.10 -27.53 18.42
CA ILE A 376 11.46 -27.88 18.83
C ILE A 376 12.43 -27.24 17.85
N VAL A 377 13.39 -26.48 18.38
CA VAL A 377 14.48 -25.91 17.60
C VAL A 377 15.80 -26.56 17.98
N ILE A 378 16.47 -27.18 17.01
CA ILE A 378 17.81 -27.74 17.15
C ILE A 378 18.82 -26.74 16.59
N ALA A 379 19.58 -26.09 17.47
CA ALA A 379 20.55 -25.06 17.11
C ALA A 379 21.98 -25.62 16.99
N GLU A 380 22.84 -24.94 16.23
CA GLU A 380 24.26 -25.33 16.02
C GLU A 380 25.10 -25.35 17.31
N ASN A 381 24.58 -24.82 18.41
CA ASN A 381 25.21 -24.84 19.72
C ASN A 381 24.98 -26.16 20.49
N ASN A 382 24.49 -27.21 19.81
CA ASN A 382 24.17 -28.53 20.38
C ASN A 382 23.07 -28.48 21.44
N LYS A 383 22.09 -27.58 21.26
CA LYS A 383 20.91 -27.47 22.12
C LYS A 383 19.61 -27.70 21.36
N ALA A 384 18.70 -28.44 21.99
CA ALA A 384 17.30 -28.54 21.62
C ALA A 384 16.47 -27.62 22.52
N TYR A 385 15.73 -26.69 21.94
CA TYR A 385 14.81 -25.78 22.65
C TYR A 385 13.38 -26.20 22.39
N TYR A 386 12.64 -26.49 23.46
CA TYR A 386 11.22 -26.82 23.41
C TYR A 386 10.43 -25.56 23.73
N ILE A 387 9.48 -25.23 22.87
CA ILE A 387 8.80 -23.94 22.88
C ILE A 387 7.30 -24.19 22.84
N ASP A 388 6.61 -23.72 23.87
CA ASP A 388 5.15 -23.66 23.87
C ASP A 388 4.71 -22.33 23.25
N GLY A 389 3.80 -22.43 22.28
CA GLY A 389 3.13 -21.32 21.64
C GLY A 389 1.70 -21.16 22.14
N ILE A 390 0.82 -20.78 21.22
CA ILE A 390 -0.61 -20.62 21.41
C ILE A 390 -1.36 -21.45 20.37
N SER A 391 -2.70 -21.42 20.38
CA SER A 391 -3.55 -22.26 19.51
C SER A 391 -3.31 -22.13 18.00
N ALA A 392 -2.61 -21.09 17.55
CA ALA A 392 -2.43 -20.80 16.12
C ALA A 392 -1.04 -20.26 15.76
N ASN A 393 -0.07 -20.30 16.69
CA ASN A 393 1.27 -19.79 16.45
C ASN A 393 2.26 -20.30 17.50
N VAL A 394 3.51 -20.52 17.09
CA VAL A 394 4.63 -20.71 18.01
C VAL A 394 5.82 -19.81 17.67
N ASN A 395 6.19 -18.93 18.60
CA ASN A 395 7.29 -18.00 18.40
C ASN A 395 8.69 -18.60 18.68
N ILE A 396 9.33 -19.13 17.64
CA ILE A 396 10.69 -19.68 17.72
C ILE A 396 11.79 -18.63 17.97
N THR A 397 11.52 -17.33 17.79
CA THR A 397 12.55 -16.27 17.96
C THR A 397 12.96 -16.04 19.42
N THR A 398 12.21 -16.62 20.37
CA THR A 398 12.49 -16.58 21.81
C THR A 398 13.89 -17.11 22.16
N ILE A 399 14.44 -18.02 21.34
CA ILE A 399 15.78 -18.58 21.56
C ILE A 399 16.92 -17.65 21.11
N GLY A 400 16.58 -16.49 20.52
CA GLY A 400 17.51 -15.55 19.93
C GLY A 400 17.80 -15.85 18.46
N VAL A 401 17.69 -14.83 17.60
CA VAL A 401 17.84 -14.94 16.13
C VAL A 401 19.20 -15.53 15.72
N ASP A 402 20.26 -15.26 16.48
CA ASP A 402 21.58 -15.82 16.21
C ASP A 402 21.60 -17.36 16.31
N ASN A 403 20.76 -17.95 17.18
CA ASN A 403 20.64 -19.41 17.34
C ASN A 403 19.72 -20.05 16.30
N LEU A 404 18.93 -19.26 15.55
CA LEU A 404 18.06 -19.76 14.49
C LEU A 404 18.81 -20.01 13.18
N LYS A 405 19.92 -19.30 12.95
CA LYS A 405 20.70 -19.50 11.74
C LYS A 405 21.17 -20.96 11.65
N ASN A 406 20.94 -21.59 10.50
CA ASN A 406 21.19 -23.00 10.23
C ASN A 406 20.46 -23.99 11.17
N ALA A 407 19.49 -23.53 11.98
CA ALA A 407 18.75 -24.40 12.86
C ALA A 407 17.84 -25.36 12.08
N ILE A 408 17.53 -26.50 12.71
CA ILE A 408 16.56 -27.47 12.23
C ILE A 408 15.34 -27.37 13.15
N VAL A 409 14.17 -27.11 12.59
CA VAL A 409 12.95 -26.82 13.36
C VAL A 409 11.86 -27.85 13.05
N ILE A 410 11.07 -28.23 14.05
CA ILE A 410 9.75 -28.83 13.85
C ILE A 410 8.70 -28.04 14.62
N HIS A 411 7.51 -27.86 14.06
CA HIS A 411 6.32 -27.42 14.79
C HIS A 411 5.07 -28.24 14.43
N ASN A 412 4.02 -28.12 15.23
CA ASN A 412 2.72 -28.74 14.96
C ASN A 412 1.64 -27.71 14.65
N HIS A 413 0.64 -28.11 13.85
CA HIS A 413 -0.66 -27.43 13.81
C HIS A 413 -1.68 -28.27 14.60
N PRO A 414 -2.38 -27.69 15.59
CA PRO A 414 -3.41 -28.38 16.37
C PRO A 414 -4.54 -28.93 15.47
N PRO A 415 -5.04 -30.15 15.71
CA PRO A 415 -6.11 -30.75 14.91
C PRO A 415 -7.39 -29.92 14.97
N GLY A 416 -8.09 -29.76 13.83
CA GLY A 416 -9.40 -29.10 13.79
C GLY A 416 -9.42 -27.60 14.15
N SER A 417 -8.25 -26.98 14.32
CA SER A 417 -8.08 -25.57 14.69
C SER A 417 -8.34 -24.59 13.54
N GLY A 418 -8.39 -25.08 12.29
CA GLY A 418 -8.49 -24.24 11.09
C GLY A 418 -7.26 -23.36 10.84
N VAL A 419 -6.15 -23.61 11.55
CA VAL A 419 -4.91 -22.80 11.54
C VAL A 419 -4.12 -22.96 10.25
N GLY A 420 -4.31 -24.07 9.55
CA GLY A 420 -3.69 -24.31 8.26
C GLY A 420 -3.49 -25.79 8.02
N ASP A 421 -3.70 -26.20 6.78
CA ASP A 421 -3.53 -27.58 6.35
C ASP A 421 -2.06 -27.98 6.12
N CYS A 422 -1.15 -27.03 5.94
CA CYS A 422 0.29 -27.25 5.74
C CYS A 422 1.10 -25.97 6.05
N PHE A 423 2.36 -25.87 5.61
CA PHE A 423 3.20 -24.69 5.82
C PHE A 423 2.54 -23.41 5.31
N SER A 424 2.51 -22.39 6.16
CA SER A 424 1.95 -21.08 5.92
C SER A 424 2.92 -20.13 5.20
N GLU A 425 2.43 -18.94 4.85
CA GLU A 425 3.29 -17.87 4.34
C GLU A 425 4.35 -17.49 5.38
N GLN A 426 3.97 -17.44 6.66
CA GLN A 426 4.86 -17.13 7.78
C GLN A 426 5.97 -18.18 7.93
N ASP A 427 5.66 -19.46 7.73
CA ASP A 427 6.64 -20.55 7.85
C ASP A 427 7.75 -20.42 6.81
N ILE A 428 7.37 -20.18 5.55
CA ILE A 428 8.34 -20.00 4.47
C ILE A 428 9.11 -18.69 4.66
N GLN A 429 8.43 -17.60 5.05
CA GLN A 429 9.14 -16.37 5.41
C GLN A 429 10.15 -16.61 6.53
N GLY A 430 9.79 -17.35 7.57
CA GLY A 430 10.67 -17.74 8.67
C GLY A 430 11.88 -18.55 8.21
N LEU A 431 11.66 -19.56 7.36
CA LEU A 431 12.71 -20.40 6.76
C LEU A 431 13.81 -19.53 6.10
N TYR A 432 13.43 -18.58 5.24
CA TYR A 432 14.37 -17.72 4.52
C TYR A 432 14.92 -16.58 5.38
N GLN A 433 14.06 -15.91 6.17
CA GLN A 433 14.43 -14.76 6.99
C GLN A 433 15.46 -15.13 8.05
N TYR A 434 15.24 -16.26 8.73
CA TYR A 434 16.13 -16.73 9.79
C TYR A 434 17.23 -17.64 9.27
N GLN A 435 17.27 -17.91 7.96
CA GLN A 435 18.23 -18.82 7.33
C GLN A 435 18.24 -20.18 8.02
N LEU A 436 17.04 -20.73 8.29
CA LEU A 436 16.94 -22.07 8.85
C LEU A 436 17.48 -23.08 7.82
N LYS A 437 18.09 -24.15 8.31
CA LYS A 437 18.56 -25.23 7.44
C LYS A 437 17.40 -26.07 6.93
N GLU A 438 16.42 -26.29 7.79
CA GLU A 438 15.30 -27.19 7.54
C GLU A 438 14.16 -26.86 8.50
N MET A 439 12.92 -26.89 8.01
CA MET A 439 11.73 -26.78 8.83
C MET A 439 10.81 -27.97 8.55
N GLN A 440 10.32 -28.60 9.60
CA GLN A 440 9.34 -29.68 9.54
C GLN A 440 8.03 -29.24 10.19
N LEU A 441 6.92 -29.77 9.69
CA LEU A 441 5.58 -29.53 10.19
C LEU A 441 4.90 -30.87 10.38
N THR A 442 4.20 -31.04 11.50
CA THR A 442 3.23 -32.12 11.70
C THR A 442 1.82 -31.52 11.75
N CYS A 443 0.92 -32.03 10.92
CA CYS A 443 -0.48 -31.60 10.83
C CYS A 443 -1.38 -32.80 10.51
N ASP A 444 -2.68 -32.54 10.33
CA ASP A 444 -3.69 -33.59 10.03
C ASP A 444 -3.38 -34.37 8.72
N LEU A 445 -2.58 -33.80 7.81
CA LEU A 445 -2.12 -34.48 6.59
C LEU A 445 -0.95 -35.44 6.80
N GLY A 446 -0.26 -35.35 7.94
CA GLY A 446 0.99 -36.06 8.20
C GLY A 446 2.15 -35.11 8.49
N ARG A 447 3.37 -35.62 8.34
CA ARG A 447 4.61 -34.88 8.61
C ARG A 447 5.28 -34.49 7.31
N PHE A 448 5.62 -33.21 7.18
CA PHE A 448 6.28 -32.65 6.00
C PHE A 448 7.56 -31.95 6.39
N LYS A 449 8.51 -31.88 5.47
CA LYS A 449 9.73 -31.11 5.61
C LYS A 449 9.93 -30.17 4.43
N MET A 450 10.52 -29.01 4.71
CA MET A 450 10.97 -28.06 3.70
C MET A 450 12.37 -27.52 3.95
N SER A 451 13.04 -27.18 2.86
CA SER A 451 14.36 -26.52 2.84
C SER A 451 14.52 -25.77 1.50
N TYR A 452 15.59 -24.99 1.37
CA TYR A 452 15.89 -24.26 0.13
C TYR A 452 17.37 -24.44 -0.24
N LYS A 453 17.67 -24.23 -1.54
CA LYS A 453 19.05 -24.25 -2.06
C LYS A 453 19.61 -22.85 -2.22
N ASP A 454 18.81 -21.94 -2.77
CA ASP A 454 19.20 -20.57 -3.09
C ASP A 454 18.52 -19.59 -2.13
N GLN A 455 19.31 -18.67 -1.56
CA GLN A 455 18.75 -17.65 -0.67
C GLN A 455 17.96 -16.62 -1.47
N LEU A 456 16.70 -16.42 -1.10
CA LEU A 456 15.83 -15.37 -1.63
C LEU A 456 15.66 -14.24 -0.62
N SER A 457 15.33 -13.05 -1.12
CA SER A 457 14.88 -11.92 -0.29
C SER A 457 13.45 -12.13 0.19
N GLY A 458 13.08 -11.49 1.31
CA GLY A 458 11.71 -11.58 1.83
C GLY A 458 10.63 -11.13 0.83
N SER A 459 10.95 -10.19 -0.07
CA SER A 459 10.04 -9.78 -1.14
C SER A 459 9.86 -10.84 -2.22
N GLU A 460 10.94 -11.54 -2.61
CA GLU A 460 10.88 -12.62 -3.61
C GLU A 460 10.09 -13.82 -3.06
N VAL A 461 10.28 -14.16 -1.78
CA VAL A 461 9.53 -15.22 -1.11
C VAL A 461 8.04 -14.87 -1.02
N LEU A 462 7.73 -13.62 -0.66
CA LEU A 462 6.34 -13.14 -0.58
C LEU A 462 5.66 -13.15 -1.95
N GLU A 463 6.34 -12.66 -2.98
CA GLU A 463 5.83 -12.65 -4.37
C GLU A 463 5.57 -14.08 -4.86
N ALA A 464 6.51 -14.99 -4.65
CA ALA A 464 6.34 -16.40 -5.02
C ALA A 464 5.15 -17.06 -4.31
N TYR A 465 4.96 -16.80 -3.01
CA TYR A 465 3.82 -17.35 -2.26
C TYR A 465 2.47 -16.80 -2.76
N GLN A 466 2.44 -15.53 -3.16
CA GLN A 466 1.25 -14.91 -3.75
C GLN A 466 0.95 -15.48 -5.14
N GLU A 467 1.97 -15.66 -5.98
CA GLU A 467 1.82 -16.29 -7.29
C GLU A 467 1.32 -17.73 -7.18
N ALA A 468 1.91 -18.52 -6.27
CA ALA A 468 1.45 -19.88 -5.95
C ALA A 468 0.00 -19.89 -5.43
N THR A 469 -0.39 -18.91 -4.62
CA THR A 469 -1.77 -18.71 -4.17
C THR A 469 -2.73 -18.45 -5.35
N PHE A 470 -2.32 -17.62 -6.32
CA PHE A 470 -3.14 -17.36 -7.51
C PHE A 470 -3.25 -18.60 -8.40
N ALA A 471 -2.14 -19.31 -8.62
CA ALA A 471 -2.11 -20.56 -9.37
C ALA A 471 -3.03 -21.62 -8.76
N TYR A 472 -3.01 -21.77 -7.42
CA TYR A 472 -3.99 -22.59 -6.71
C TYR A 472 -5.43 -22.17 -7.01
N GLY A 473 -5.72 -20.87 -6.95
CA GLY A 473 -7.06 -20.33 -7.22
C GLY A 473 -7.55 -20.61 -8.64
N ASP A 474 -6.66 -20.58 -9.63
CA ASP A 474 -6.97 -20.96 -11.02
C ASP A 474 -7.24 -22.47 -11.14
N LYS A 475 -6.38 -23.32 -10.59
CA LYS A 475 -6.54 -24.78 -10.60
C LYS A 475 -7.83 -25.22 -9.90
N ALA A 476 -8.16 -24.60 -8.76
CA ALA A 476 -9.39 -24.85 -8.02
C ALA A 476 -10.64 -24.48 -8.85
N ARG A 477 -10.65 -23.32 -9.51
CA ARG A 477 -11.77 -22.90 -10.38
C ARG A 477 -11.96 -23.83 -11.58
N ASN A 478 -10.87 -24.34 -12.14
CA ASN A 478 -10.90 -25.24 -13.29
C ASN A 478 -11.19 -26.70 -12.91
N LYS A 479 -11.38 -27.01 -11.61
CA LYS A 479 -11.55 -28.38 -11.08
C LYS A 479 -10.36 -29.30 -11.43
N GLU A 480 -9.16 -28.73 -11.49
CA GLU A 480 -7.91 -29.46 -11.71
C GLU A 480 -7.36 -30.06 -10.40
N ILE A 481 -7.97 -29.72 -9.26
CA ILE A 481 -7.64 -30.25 -7.93
C ILE A 481 -8.58 -31.42 -7.61
N PRO A 482 -8.06 -32.60 -7.22
CA PRO A 482 -8.89 -33.72 -6.76
C PRO A 482 -9.82 -33.29 -5.62
N GLU A 483 -11.09 -33.69 -5.67
CA GLU A 483 -12.12 -33.31 -4.69
C GLU A 483 -11.74 -33.68 -3.25
N LYS A 484 -11.03 -34.79 -3.06
CA LYS A 484 -10.50 -35.19 -1.73
C LYS A 484 -9.41 -34.27 -1.18
N LEU A 485 -8.82 -33.44 -2.03
CA LEU A 485 -7.72 -32.53 -1.71
C LEU A 485 -8.11 -31.05 -1.85
N SER A 486 -9.39 -30.74 -2.12
CA SER A 486 -9.85 -29.36 -2.34
C SER A 486 -9.74 -28.48 -1.10
N ASP A 487 -9.74 -29.11 0.08
CA ASP A 487 -9.72 -28.41 1.37
C ASP A 487 -8.29 -28.13 1.87
N TYR A 488 -7.27 -28.68 1.18
CA TYR A 488 -5.87 -28.59 1.58
C TYR A 488 -5.10 -27.56 0.74
N ARG A 489 -5.44 -26.28 0.97
CA ARG A 489 -4.94 -25.16 0.19
C ARG A 489 -3.42 -24.97 0.30
N GLN A 490 -2.87 -24.95 1.51
CA GLN A 490 -1.45 -24.71 1.73
C GLN A 490 -0.60 -25.84 1.16
N TYR A 491 -1.05 -27.09 1.26
CA TYR A 491 -0.37 -28.23 0.65
C TYR A 491 -0.17 -28.04 -0.87
N HIS A 492 -1.19 -27.55 -1.59
CA HIS A 492 -1.05 -27.25 -3.02
C HIS A 492 -0.11 -26.07 -3.28
N ILE A 493 -0.20 -25.02 -2.47
CA ILE A 493 0.70 -23.86 -2.56
C ILE A 493 2.16 -24.30 -2.38
N MET A 494 2.45 -25.20 -1.44
CA MET A 494 3.79 -25.73 -1.24
C MET A 494 4.30 -26.53 -2.45
N ASN A 495 3.42 -27.27 -3.13
CA ASN A 495 3.77 -27.95 -4.39
C ASN A 495 4.03 -26.97 -5.53
N GLU A 496 3.28 -25.87 -5.64
CA GLU A 496 3.60 -24.81 -6.62
C GLU A 496 4.95 -24.16 -6.33
N LEU A 497 5.25 -23.89 -5.05
CA LEU A 497 6.51 -23.26 -4.66
C LEU A 497 7.72 -24.15 -4.91
N LYS A 498 7.55 -25.45 -4.75
CA LYS A 498 8.55 -26.45 -5.14
C LYS A 498 8.93 -26.32 -6.62
N GLU A 499 7.96 -26.09 -7.49
CA GLU A 499 8.19 -25.92 -8.93
C GLU A 499 8.68 -24.50 -9.30
N SER A 500 8.16 -23.46 -8.64
CA SER A 500 8.42 -22.06 -9.04
C SER A 500 9.73 -21.50 -8.51
N ILE A 501 10.04 -21.72 -7.23
CA ILE A 501 11.24 -21.19 -6.56
C ILE A 501 12.19 -22.29 -6.08
N GLY A 502 11.90 -23.55 -6.40
CA GLY A 502 12.84 -24.65 -6.19
C GLY A 502 13.06 -25.04 -4.73
N ILE A 503 12.10 -24.77 -3.83
CA ILE A 503 12.16 -25.32 -2.47
C ILE A 503 12.11 -26.84 -2.51
N THR A 504 12.75 -27.52 -1.55
CA THR A 504 12.42 -28.91 -1.30
C THR A 504 11.15 -28.94 -0.46
N PHE A 505 10.17 -29.72 -0.87
CA PHE A 505 8.97 -30.02 -0.09
C PHE A 505 8.64 -31.50 -0.26
N GLU A 506 8.68 -32.24 0.85
CA GLU A 506 8.60 -33.70 0.90
C GLU A 506 7.83 -34.16 2.13
N GLU A 507 7.03 -35.21 1.97
CA GLU A 507 6.43 -35.96 3.07
C GLU A 507 7.49 -36.81 3.76
N VAL A 508 7.52 -36.79 5.09
CA VAL A 508 8.38 -37.62 5.92
C VAL A 508 7.60 -38.89 6.28
N LYS A 509 8.00 -40.02 5.68
CA LYS A 509 7.38 -41.32 5.99
C LYS A 509 7.79 -41.75 7.40
N GLU A 510 6.80 -42.09 8.22
CA GLU A 510 7.00 -42.66 9.57
C GLU A 510 7.64 -44.06 9.55
#